data_AF-A0A7J8LFM2-F1
#
_entry.id   AF-A0A7J8LFM2-F1
#
_cell.length_a   1.000
_cell.length_b   1.000
_cell.length_c   1.000
_cell.angle_alpha   90.00
_cell.angle_beta   90.00
_cell.angle_gamma   90.00
#
_symmetry.space_group_name_H-M   'P 1'
#
loop_
_entity.id
_entity.type
_entity.pdbx_description
1 polymer ?
#
loop_
_entity_poly.entity_id
_entity_poly.type
_entity_poly.pdbx_seq_one_letter_code
_entity_poly.pdbx_strand_id
1 'polypeptide(L)'
;MSSSPLPPYFLILLVFLIHCSIQVSCFRFKFSTFEIDHIKQLILSNSYIVVHALQVTPDLGRSSIKNTSGRTVYKKPFRLWKDSRTIASFNTTFVLNIEKETSPGGEGLAFIIAGNSTLPPKSEGRWLGIVNSDPNGSPVVAVEFDTRKSDDQDLDDNHIGLDINSINSNPSVSLTHFGFNISGGHDLWVLLQYDGQNLTVRVNETLVLSQRLDLSIYLPKKVFVGFSASTSNETQLNCVKSWEFSGTDIGGEGNLLWVAWIMIPVVILVLFMGVLFYLYRRTGPVEEDFEGAQRNIEDEIRRSDFAPKKFRFSELKQATGNFSPKNKLGKGGFGTVYKGSWGNKEVAVKRVSKKSNQGKQEFIAEVTTIGNLNHKNLVKLIGWCYERRELLLVYEYMPNGSLD
;
A
#
# COMPACT_ATOMS: atom_id res chain seq x y z
N MET A 1 34.12 -16.92 19.66
CA MET A 1 32.77 -16.33 19.50
C MET A 1 32.38 -16.47 18.04
N SER A 2 31.52 -17.43 17.73
CA SER A 2 31.01 -17.66 16.37
C SER A 2 29.80 -16.76 16.15
N SER A 3 29.97 -15.68 15.38
CA SER A 3 28.86 -14.84 14.92
C SER A 3 28.04 -15.65 13.90
N SER A 4 26.84 -16.08 14.31
CA SER A 4 25.86 -16.69 13.40
C SER A 4 25.45 -15.67 12.33
N PRO A 5 25.39 -16.04 11.04
CA PRO A 5 24.97 -15.14 9.97
C PRO A 5 23.51 -14.70 10.17
N LEU A 6 23.23 -13.44 9.84
CA LEU A 6 21.86 -12.90 9.82
C LEU A 6 20.97 -13.77 8.91
N PRO A 7 19.73 -14.12 9.31
CA PRO A 7 18.85 -14.96 8.51
C PRO A 7 18.54 -14.34 7.14
N PRO A 8 18.52 -15.12 6.05
CA PRO A 8 18.34 -14.63 4.67
C PRO A 8 17.03 -13.84 4.46
N TYR A 9 16.02 -14.08 5.29
CA TYR A 9 14.73 -13.38 5.26
C TYR A 9 14.85 -11.88 5.54
N PHE A 10 15.86 -11.45 6.29
CA PHE A 10 16.07 -10.03 6.62
C PHE A 10 16.54 -9.22 5.40
N LEU A 11 17.38 -9.84 4.57
CA LEU A 11 17.85 -9.24 3.31
C LEU A 11 16.72 -9.13 2.30
N ILE A 12 15.86 -10.16 2.23
CA ILE A 12 14.69 -10.19 1.34
C ILE A 12 13.69 -9.09 1.71
N LEU A 13 13.42 -8.91 3.01
CA LEU A 13 12.54 -7.85 3.49
C LEU A 13 13.09 -6.45 3.16
N LEU A 14 14.40 -6.25 3.31
CA LEU A 14 15.06 -4.98 2.97
C LEU A 14 14.97 -4.69 1.47
N VAL A 15 15.24 -5.69 0.62
CA VAL A 15 15.11 -5.56 -0.84
C VAL A 15 13.66 -5.27 -1.23
N PHE A 16 12.68 -5.93 -0.59
CA PHE A 16 11.25 -5.70 -0.84
C PHE A 16 10.81 -4.28 -0.45
N LEU A 17 11.31 -3.75 0.68
CA LEU A 17 11.05 -2.37 1.12
C LEU A 17 11.69 -1.33 0.21
N ILE A 18 12.90 -1.61 -0.32
CA ILE A 18 13.56 -0.76 -1.32
C ILE A 18 12.79 -0.79 -2.66
N HIS A 19 12.32 -1.96 -3.10
CA HIS A 19 11.54 -2.09 -4.34
C HIS A 19 10.15 -1.44 -4.26
N CYS A 20 9.51 -1.47 -3.08
CA CYS A 20 8.21 -0.84 -2.86
C CYS A 20 8.28 0.70 -2.83
N SER A 21 9.49 1.28 -2.73
CA SER A 21 9.71 2.73 -2.66
C SER A 21 9.76 3.42 -4.03
N ILE A 22 9.68 2.66 -5.14
CA ILE A 22 9.59 3.20 -6.51
C ILE A 22 8.13 3.13 -6.98
N GLN A 23 7.20 3.65 -6.20
CA GLN A 23 5.93 4.08 -6.79
C GLN A 23 6.20 5.41 -7.51
N VAL A 24 6.33 5.34 -8.83
CA VAL A 24 6.24 6.54 -9.66
C VAL A 24 4.82 7.08 -9.46
N SER A 25 4.67 8.12 -8.62
CA SER A 25 3.44 8.89 -8.58
C SER A 25 3.15 9.37 -10.01
N CYS A 26 1.90 9.34 -10.42
CA CYS A 26 1.51 9.72 -11.78
C CYS A 26 0.52 10.86 -11.70
N PHE A 27 0.81 11.94 -12.43
CA PHE A 27 -0.19 12.97 -12.69
C PHE A 27 -1.10 12.44 -13.79
N ARG A 28 -2.37 12.16 -13.50
CA ARG A 28 -3.30 11.56 -14.46
C ARG A 28 -4.72 12.13 -14.31
N PHE A 29 -5.39 12.30 -15.45
CA PHE A 29 -6.83 12.48 -15.52
C PHE A 29 -7.37 11.89 -16.82
N LYS A 30 -8.68 11.59 -16.84
CA LYS A 30 -9.38 11.01 -17.99
C LYS A 30 -10.80 11.53 -18.08
N PHE A 31 -11.17 11.99 -19.27
CA PHE A 31 -12.51 12.37 -19.68
C PHE A 31 -12.87 11.52 -20.90
N SER A 32 -13.56 10.39 -20.69
CA SER A 32 -14.04 9.56 -21.82
C SER A 32 -15.06 10.32 -22.68
N THR A 33 -15.79 11.22 -22.04
CA THR A 33 -16.65 12.26 -22.60
C THR A 33 -16.60 13.48 -21.67
N PHE A 34 -17.14 14.63 -22.08
CA PHE A 34 -17.22 15.81 -21.24
C PHE A 34 -18.60 15.98 -20.62
N GLU A 35 -18.71 15.89 -19.30
CA GLU A 35 -19.94 16.16 -18.55
C GLU A 35 -19.85 17.52 -17.84
N ILE A 36 -21.01 18.12 -17.55
CA ILE A 36 -21.08 19.45 -16.91
C ILE A 36 -20.32 19.48 -15.57
N ASP A 37 -20.30 18.38 -14.82
CA ASP A 37 -19.55 18.29 -13.57
C ASP A 37 -18.03 18.39 -13.73
N HIS A 38 -17.49 18.10 -14.92
CA HIS A 38 -16.06 18.23 -15.22
C HIS A 38 -15.58 19.69 -15.20
N ILE A 39 -16.49 20.68 -15.27
CA ILE A 39 -16.15 22.12 -15.11
C ILE A 39 -15.38 22.37 -13.81
N LYS A 40 -15.61 21.60 -12.75
CA LYS A 40 -14.89 21.74 -11.46
C LYS A 40 -13.38 21.48 -11.59
N GLN A 41 -12.98 20.70 -12.60
CA GLN A 41 -11.60 20.29 -12.87
C GLN A 41 -10.94 21.10 -14.00
N LEU A 42 -11.69 21.97 -14.68
CA LEU A 42 -11.24 22.74 -15.83
C LEU A 42 -11.29 24.25 -15.54
N ILE A 43 -10.46 24.99 -16.24
CA ILE A 43 -10.57 26.46 -16.35
C ILE A 43 -11.01 26.73 -17.78
N LEU A 44 -12.22 27.28 -17.93
CA LEU A 44 -12.85 27.57 -19.21
C LEU A 44 -12.77 29.08 -19.48
N SER A 45 -12.22 29.46 -20.62
CA SER A 45 -12.10 30.85 -21.07
C SER A 45 -12.74 30.96 -22.45
N ASN A 46 -13.96 31.51 -22.50
CA ASN A 46 -14.78 31.52 -23.72
C ASN A 46 -14.93 30.13 -24.36
N SER A 47 -15.05 29.10 -23.53
CA SER A 47 -15.25 27.70 -23.90
C SER A 47 -16.30 27.06 -22.99
N TYR A 48 -16.93 25.97 -23.42
CA TYR A 48 -18.02 25.33 -22.66
C TYR A 48 -18.13 23.85 -22.99
N ILE A 49 -18.78 23.12 -22.09
CA ILE A 49 -19.12 21.72 -22.29
C ILE A 49 -20.57 21.66 -22.78
N VAL A 50 -20.80 21.03 -23.91
CA VAL A 50 -22.14 20.84 -24.49
C VAL A 50 -22.17 19.53 -25.27
N VAL A 51 -23.31 18.84 -25.27
CA VAL A 51 -23.52 17.56 -25.97
C VAL A 51 -22.36 16.56 -25.76
N HIS A 52 -21.96 16.36 -24.50
CA HIS A 52 -20.89 15.42 -24.12
C HIS A 52 -19.49 15.72 -24.70
N ALA A 53 -19.27 16.91 -25.26
CA ALA A 53 -18.01 17.36 -25.82
C ALA A 53 -17.58 18.70 -25.22
N LEU A 54 -16.28 18.98 -25.30
CA LEU A 54 -15.71 20.28 -25.02
C LEU A 54 -15.69 21.10 -26.31
N GLN A 55 -16.44 22.20 -26.32
CA GLN A 55 -16.38 23.20 -27.37
C GLN A 55 -15.34 24.25 -26.99
N VAL A 56 -14.22 24.26 -27.71
CA VAL A 56 -13.10 25.15 -27.41
C VAL A 56 -13.41 26.58 -27.85
N THR A 57 -14.18 26.75 -28.93
CA THR A 57 -14.77 28.04 -29.37
C THR A 57 -16.29 27.98 -29.40
N PRO A 58 -16.99 29.12 -29.20
CA PRO A 58 -18.28 29.52 -29.74
C PRO A 58 -19.14 28.52 -30.54
N ASP A 59 -20.31 28.11 -30.06
CA ASP A 59 -21.32 27.23 -30.68
C ASP A 59 -22.67 27.57 -30.01
N LEU A 60 -22.90 28.88 -29.89
CA LEU A 60 -24.16 29.41 -29.43
C LEU A 60 -24.97 29.59 -30.70
N GLY A 61 -25.78 28.60 -31.10
CA GLY A 61 -26.51 28.59 -32.39
C GLY A 61 -27.42 29.79 -32.73
N ARG A 62 -27.44 30.86 -31.92
CA ARG A 62 -28.08 32.17 -32.22
C ARG A 62 -27.09 33.34 -32.30
N SER A 63 -25.84 33.16 -31.88
CA SER A 63 -24.80 34.19 -31.82
C SER A 63 -23.75 33.92 -32.89
N SER A 64 -23.23 34.97 -33.50
CA SER A 64 -22.11 34.84 -34.43
C SER A 64 -20.91 34.24 -33.72
N ILE A 65 -20.37 33.15 -34.28
CA ILE A 65 -19.11 32.53 -33.84
C ILE A 65 -17.92 33.08 -34.63
N LYS A 66 -18.07 34.21 -35.32
CA LYS A 66 -16.98 34.89 -36.04
C LYS A 66 -16.04 35.62 -35.11
N ASN A 67 -14.75 35.59 -35.44
CA ASN A 67 -13.70 36.33 -34.72
C ASN A 67 -13.71 36.00 -33.22
N THR A 68 -13.80 34.70 -32.89
CA THR A 68 -13.78 34.22 -31.51
C THR A 68 -12.55 33.38 -31.24
N SER A 69 -12.05 33.43 -30.01
CA SER A 69 -11.05 32.49 -29.51
C SER A 69 -11.52 31.94 -28.17
N GLY A 70 -11.12 30.72 -27.86
CA GLY A 70 -11.39 30.13 -26.56
C GLY A 70 -10.29 29.17 -26.14
N ARG A 71 -10.22 28.93 -24.84
CA ARG A 71 -9.17 28.14 -24.21
C ARG A 71 -9.73 27.38 -23.03
N THR A 72 -9.36 26.12 -22.94
CA THR A 72 -9.69 25.24 -21.81
C THR A 72 -8.43 24.60 -21.30
N VAL A 73 -8.13 24.75 -20.01
CA VAL A 73 -6.99 24.06 -19.39
C VAL A 73 -7.42 23.23 -18.20
N TYR A 74 -6.68 22.16 -17.93
CA TYR A 74 -6.86 21.39 -16.70
C TYR A 74 -6.42 22.22 -15.49
N LYS A 75 -7.26 22.29 -14.46
CA LYS A 75 -7.13 23.25 -13.35
C LYS A 75 -5.87 23.03 -12.50
N LYS A 76 -5.43 21.78 -12.34
CA LYS A 76 -4.21 21.45 -11.57
C LYS A 76 -2.99 21.58 -12.49
N PRO A 77 -1.98 22.41 -12.16
CA PRO A 77 -0.77 22.50 -12.97
C PRO A 77 0.04 21.20 -12.95
N PHE A 78 0.62 20.86 -14.10
CA PHE A 78 1.56 19.75 -14.26
C PHE A 78 3.00 20.24 -14.02
N ARG A 79 3.80 19.49 -13.27
CA ARG A 79 5.22 19.82 -13.06
C ARG A 79 6.05 19.23 -14.19
N LEU A 80 6.45 20.07 -15.14
CA LEU A 80 7.14 19.68 -16.36
C LEU A 80 8.63 19.37 -16.14
N TRP A 81 9.29 20.13 -15.27
CA TRP A 81 10.70 19.88 -14.91
C TRP A 81 11.02 20.39 -13.50
N LYS A 82 12.08 19.83 -12.89
CA LYS A 82 12.55 20.21 -11.54
C LYS A 82 13.92 20.91 -11.59
N ASP A 83 14.84 20.33 -12.35
CA ASP A 83 16.21 20.77 -12.62
C ASP A 83 16.66 20.25 -14.00
N SER A 84 17.89 20.57 -14.42
CA SER A 84 18.42 20.22 -15.75
C SER A 84 18.55 18.72 -16.03
N ARG A 85 18.39 17.86 -15.02
CA ARG A 85 18.46 16.39 -15.17
C ARG A 85 17.09 15.73 -15.03
N THR A 86 16.11 16.45 -14.50
CA THR A 86 14.81 15.90 -14.11
C THR A 86 13.69 16.58 -14.90
N ILE A 87 13.40 16.01 -16.06
CA ILE A 87 12.32 16.43 -16.96
C ILE A 87 11.23 15.35 -16.92
N ALA A 88 9.97 15.77 -16.85
CA ALA A 88 8.84 14.86 -16.86
C ALA A 88 8.54 14.40 -18.29
N SER A 89 8.24 13.11 -18.44
CA SER A 89 7.61 12.58 -19.64
C SER A 89 6.10 12.58 -19.47
N PHE A 90 5.35 12.73 -20.56
CA PHE A 90 3.91 12.59 -20.54
C PHE A 90 3.37 12.04 -21.85
N ASN A 91 2.17 11.49 -21.79
CA ASN A 91 1.33 11.21 -22.94
C ASN A 91 -0.01 11.91 -22.77
N THR A 92 -0.62 12.27 -23.89
CA THR A 92 -2.01 12.70 -23.92
C THR A 92 -2.68 12.13 -25.16
N THR A 93 -3.91 11.69 -24.98
CA THR A 93 -4.77 11.22 -26.07
C THR A 93 -6.06 11.98 -26.06
N PHE A 94 -6.54 12.38 -27.22
CA PHE A 94 -7.81 13.07 -27.35
C PHE A 94 -8.45 12.78 -28.71
N VAL A 95 -9.76 12.98 -28.79
CA VAL A 95 -10.51 12.87 -30.04
C VAL A 95 -10.94 14.27 -30.47
N LEU A 96 -10.42 14.72 -31.61
CA LEU A 96 -10.83 15.96 -32.25
C LEU A 96 -12.00 15.70 -33.19
N ASN A 97 -12.91 16.66 -33.26
CA ASN A 97 -13.91 16.75 -34.31
C ASN A 97 -14.06 18.22 -34.67
N ILE A 98 -13.64 18.57 -35.89
CA ILE A 98 -13.72 19.94 -36.40
C ILE A 98 -14.61 19.94 -37.64
N GLU A 99 -15.68 20.72 -37.60
CA GLU A 99 -16.68 20.79 -38.66
C GLU A 99 -16.82 22.23 -39.17
N LYS A 100 -16.67 22.41 -40.48
CA LYS A 100 -16.76 23.74 -41.09
C LYS A 100 -18.21 24.21 -41.13
N GLU A 101 -18.45 25.43 -40.68
CA GLU A 101 -19.75 26.11 -40.81
C GLU A 101 -19.81 26.99 -42.08
N THR A 102 -18.65 27.25 -42.68
CA THR A 102 -18.50 28.05 -43.91
C THR A 102 -17.54 27.36 -44.88
N SER A 103 -17.54 27.79 -46.14
CA SER A 103 -16.63 27.26 -47.15
C SER A 103 -15.89 28.43 -47.83
N PRO A 104 -14.60 28.65 -47.55
CA PRO A 104 -13.74 27.87 -46.65
C PRO A 104 -14.13 28.05 -45.16
N GLY A 105 -13.70 27.10 -44.31
CA GLY A 105 -13.78 27.20 -42.85
C GLY A 105 -12.42 27.58 -42.24
N GLY A 106 -12.38 27.80 -40.94
CA GLY A 106 -11.16 28.15 -40.21
C GLY A 106 -11.43 28.41 -38.71
N GLU A 107 -10.41 28.51 -37.88
CA GLU A 107 -8.97 28.58 -38.20
C GLU A 107 -8.21 27.33 -37.75
N GLY A 108 -8.59 26.76 -36.61
CA GLY A 108 -8.03 25.50 -36.14
C GLY A 108 -8.20 25.34 -34.64
N LEU A 109 -7.54 24.31 -34.12
CA LEU A 109 -7.47 23.98 -32.70
C LEU A 109 -6.06 23.51 -32.39
N ALA A 110 -5.57 23.76 -31.18
CA ALA A 110 -4.27 23.29 -30.72
C ALA A 110 -4.35 22.65 -29.34
N PHE A 111 -3.54 21.61 -29.13
CA PHE A 111 -3.18 21.18 -27.78
C PHE A 111 -2.05 22.08 -27.27
N ILE A 112 -2.24 22.68 -26.09
CA ILE A 112 -1.31 23.66 -25.53
C ILE A 112 -0.66 23.18 -24.24
N ILE A 113 0.59 23.58 -24.06
CA ILE A 113 1.35 23.52 -22.81
C ILE A 113 1.76 24.96 -22.48
N ALA A 114 1.06 25.58 -21.54
CA ALA A 114 1.16 27.01 -21.28
C ALA A 114 1.70 27.31 -19.88
N GLY A 115 2.48 28.38 -19.76
CA GLY A 115 2.98 28.90 -18.47
C GLY A 115 1.88 29.50 -17.60
N ASN A 116 0.73 29.88 -18.17
CA ASN A 116 -0.45 30.34 -17.45
C ASN A 116 -1.75 29.79 -18.06
N SER A 117 -2.87 30.01 -17.37
CA SER A 117 -4.18 29.53 -17.77
C SER A 117 -4.98 30.52 -18.63
N THR A 118 -4.51 31.76 -18.77
CA THR A 118 -5.29 32.86 -19.35
C THR A 118 -5.33 32.77 -20.88
N LEU A 119 -6.48 33.04 -21.48
CA LEU A 119 -6.59 33.23 -22.93
C LEU A 119 -5.95 34.58 -23.32
N PRO A 120 -5.01 34.63 -24.28
CA PRO A 120 -4.46 35.89 -24.75
C PRO A 120 -5.56 36.77 -25.36
N PRO A 121 -5.60 38.08 -25.07
CA PRO A 121 -6.61 38.96 -25.67
C PRO A 121 -6.37 39.11 -27.17
N LYS A 122 -7.45 39.27 -27.96
CA LYS A 122 -7.38 39.47 -29.42
C LYS A 122 -6.59 38.37 -30.14
N SER A 123 -6.88 37.14 -29.78
CA SER A 123 -6.19 35.92 -30.24
C SER A 123 -7.07 35.06 -31.15
N GLU A 124 -8.17 35.62 -31.64
CA GLU A 124 -9.00 35.05 -32.70
C GLU A 124 -8.29 35.03 -34.06
N GLY A 125 -8.91 34.40 -35.05
CA GLY A 125 -8.32 34.28 -36.38
C GLY A 125 -7.06 33.41 -36.36
N ARG A 126 -6.08 33.80 -37.18
CA ARG A 126 -4.78 33.12 -37.32
C ARG A 126 -4.10 32.75 -36.01
N TRP A 127 -4.34 33.47 -34.91
CA TRP A 127 -3.61 33.31 -33.66
C TRP A 127 -4.03 32.08 -32.81
N LEU A 128 -5.08 31.35 -33.20
CA LEU A 128 -5.57 30.09 -32.58
C LEU A 128 -5.87 30.14 -31.07
N GLY A 129 -5.97 31.33 -30.50
CA GLY A 129 -5.98 31.50 -29.05
C GLY A 129 -4.65 31.13 -28.38
N ILE A 130 -3.60 30.79 -29.13
CA ILE A 130 -2.29 30.33 -28.61
C ILE A 130 -1.46 31.53 -28.16
N VAL A 131 -1.27 32.48 -29.08
CA VAL A 131 -0.57 33.76 -28.88
C VAL A 131 -1.47 34.92 -29.36
N ASN A 132 -0.91 36.11 -29.47
CA ASN A 132 -1.53 37.27 -30.11
C ASN A 132 -0.42 38.16 -30.69
N SER A 133 -0.75 39.37 -31.10
CA SER A 133 0.24 40.32 -31.64
C SER A 133 1.25 40.87 -30.61
N ASP A 134 1.14 40.53 -29.33
CA ASP A 134 2.09 40.95 -28.30
C ASP A 134 3.33 40.03 -28.30
N PRO A 135 4.53 40.54 -28.62
CA PRO A 135 5.75 39.73 -28.60
C PRO A 135 6.17 39.26 -27.20
N ASN A 136 5.61 39.87 -26.14
CA ASN A 136 5.87 39.48 -24.75
C ASN A 136 4.75 38.59 -24.18
N GLY A 137 4.10 37.83 -25.05
CA GLY A 137 3.11 36.83 -24.69
C GLY A 137 3.62 35.84 -23.64
N SER A 138 2.67 35.19 -22.97
CA SER A 138 3.02 34.18 -21.97
C SER A 138 3.64 32.94 -22.62
N PRO A 139 4.65 32.31 -22.00
CA PRO A 139 5.31 31.15 -22.60
C PRO A 139 4.33 30.03 -22.92
N VAL A 140 4.38 29.51 -24.13
CA VAL A 140 3.48 28.46 -24.63
C VAL A 140 4.19 27.63 -25.69
N VAL A 141 3.98 26.31 -25.62
CA VAL A 141 4.27 25.39 -26.71
C VAL A 141 2.95 24.75 -27.12
N ALA A 142 2.67 24.67 -28.41
CA ALA A 142 1.44 24.08 -28.91
C ALA A 142 1.69 23.10 -30.06
N VAL A 143 0.82 22.11 -30.15
CA VAL A 143 0.67 21.31 -31.37
C VAL A 143 -0.65 21.74 -31.99
N GLU A 144 -0.56 22.50 -33.08
CA GLU A 144 -1.72 22.99 -33.81
C GLU A 144 -2.24 21.98 -34.82
N PHE A 145 -3.55 22.04 -35.05
CA PHE A 145 -4.30 21.35 -36.08
C PHE A 145 -4.95 22.46 -36.91
N ASP A 146 -4.17 22.97 -37.86
CA ASP A 146 -4.51 24.12 -38.68
C ASP A 146 -5.40 23.68 -39.85
N THR A 147 -6.49 24.41 -40.02
CA THR A 147 -7.55 24.16 -41.00
C THR A 147 -7.66 25.27 -42.04
N ARG A 148 -6.76 26.27 -41.98
CA ARG A 148 -6.80 27.45 -42.81
C ARG A 148 -5.40 28.00 -43.06
N LYS A 149 -5.01 28.04 -44.33
CA LYS A 149 -3.84 28.81 -44.76
C LYS A 149 -4.10 30.31 -44.61
N SER A 150 -3.75 30.88 -43.47
CA SER A 150 -4.02 32.25 -43.05
C SER A 150 -2.83 33.19 -43.25
N ASP A 151 -1.61 32.65 -43.34
CA ASP A 151 -0.38 33.35 -43.68
C ASP A 151 0.39 32.63 -44.81
N ASP A 152 1.35 33.31 -45.43
CA ASP A 152 2.23 32.71 -46.45
C ASP A 152 3.21 31.70 -45.84
N GLN A 153 3.44 31.77 -44.52
CA GLN A 153 4.26 30.82 -43.77
C GLN A 153 3.56 29.50 -43.47
N ASP A 154 2.23 29.44 -43.56
CA ASP A 154 1.46 28.22 -43.39
C ASP A 154 1.73 27.26 -44.55
N LEU A 155 1.84 25.96 -44.24
CA LEU A 155 2.17 24.95 -45.24
C LEU A 155 1.01 24.75 -46.24
N ASP A 156 -0.18 24.50 -45.71
CA ASP A 156 -1.45 24.36 -46.41
C ASP A 156 -2.63 24.62 -45.44
N ASP A 157 -3.87 24.36 -45.86
CA ASP A 157 -5.07 24.51 -45.02
C ASP A 157 -5.48 23.21 -44.30
N ASN A 158 -4.55 22.26 -44.12
CA ASN A 158 -4.78 20.97 -43.50
C ASN A 158 -3.47 20.37 -42.96
N HIS A 159 -2.86 21.02 -41.96
CA HIS A 159 -1.58 20.60 -41.41
C HIS A 159 -1.55 20.51 -39.89
N ILE A 160 -0.56 19.78 -39.38
CA ILE A 160 -0.17 19.81 -37.97
C ILE A 160 1.14 20.56 -37.85
N GLY A 161 1.19 21.44 -36.86
CA GLY A 161 2.32 22.32 -36.62
C GLY A 161 2.84 22.26 -35.19
N LEU A 162 4.13 22.56 -35.00
CA LEU A 162 4.73 22.74 -33.68
C LEU A 162 5.05 24.23 -33.47
N ASP A 163 4.32 24.82 -32.53
CA ASP A 163 4.43 26.23 -32.17
C ASP A 163 5.22 26.41 -30.88
N ILE A 164 6.15 27.36 -30.89
CA ILE A 164 6.94 27.71 -29.71
C ILE A 164 6.94 29.23 -29.55
N ASN A 165 6.14 29.72 -28.60
CA ASN A 165 5.98 31.15 -28.30
C ASN A 165 5.63 32.03 -29.52
N SER A 166 5.12 31.44 -30.59
CA SER A 166 4.78 32.05 -31.86
C SER A 166 3.65 31.24 -32.48
N ILE A 167 2.98 31.80 -33.48
CA ILE A 167 2.01 31.08 -34.32
C ILE A 167 2.66 30.43 -35.54
N ASN A 168 3.92 30.81 -35.84
CA ASN A 168 4.59 30.27 -37.01
C ASN A 168 5.24 28.93 -36.64
N SER A 169 4.64 27.86 -37.14
CA SER A 169 5.07 26.49 -36.87
C SER A 169 6.46 26.15 -37.40
N ASN A 170 7.22 25.39 -36.59
CA ASN A 170 8.45 24.75 -37.03
C ASN A 170 8.76 23.49 -36.19
N PRO A 171 8.60 22.27 -36.75
CA PRO A 171 8.17 21.96 -38.12
C PRO A 171 6.64 22.00 -38.31
N SER A 172 6.20 21.98 -39.58
CA SER A 172 4.81 21.73 -39.99
C SER A 172 4.71 20.55 -40.96
N VAL A 173 3.61 19.81 -40.91
CA VAL A 173 3.39 18.59 -41.71
C VAL A 173 1.95 18.54 -42.23
N SER A 174 1.80 18.48 -43.56
CA SER A 174 0.50 18.33 -44.22
C SER A 174 -0.13 16.98 -43.90
N LEU A 175 -1.40 16.97 -43.52
CA LEU A 175 -2.17 15.75 -43.30
C LEU A 175 -2.78 15.17 -44.57
N THR A 176 -2.80 15.95 -45.65
CA THR A 176 -3.37 15.55 -46.95
C THR A 176 -2.68 14.30 -47.51
N HIS A 177 -1.35 14.20 -47.37
CA HIS A 177 -0.58 13.04 -47.83
C HIS A 177 -0.86 11.76 -47.03
N PHE A 178 -1.38 11.89 -45.81
CA PHE A 178 -1.80 10.77 -44.97
C PHE A 178 -3.27 10.38 -45.19
N GLY A 179 -4.01 11.13 -46.02
CA GLY A 179 -5.43 10.90 -46.27
C GLY A 179 -6.34 11.37 -45.13
N PHE A 180 -5.85 12.22 -44.22
CA PHE A 180 -6.66 12.81 -43.15
C PHE A 180 -7.09 14.23 -43.52
N ASN A 181 -8.30 14.61 -43.13
CA ASN A 181 -8.84 15.96 -43.29
C ASN A 181 -9.32 16.46 -41.92
N ILE A 182 -8.60 17.41 -41.33
CA ILE A 182 -8.83 17.92 -39.97
C ILE A 182 -10.24 18.47 -39.82
N SER A 183 -10.68 19.25 -40.81
CA SER A 183 -11.94 19.99 -40.81
C SER A 183 -13.07 19.23 -41.54
N GLY A 184 -12.98 17.90 -41.58
CA GLY A 184 -13.92 17.03 -42.27
C GLY A 184 -15.15 16.59 -41.46
N GLY A 185 -15.37 17.13 -40.25
CA GLY A 185 -16.51 16.80 -39.38
C GLY A 185 -16.50 15.37 -38.79
N HIS A 186 -15.39 14.64 -38.95
CA HIS A 186 -15.24 13.27 -38.44
C HIS A 186 -14.23 13.22 -37.29
N ASP A 187 -14.25 12.11 -36.56
CA ASP A 187 -13.41 11.93 -35.39
C ASP A 187 -11.97 11.60 -35.80
N LEU A 188 -11.03 12.41 -35.31
CA LEU A 188 -9.60 12.16 -35.41
C LEU A 188 -9.05 11.84 -34.02
N TRP A 189 -8.60 10.61 -33.84
CA TRP A 189 -7.92 10.22 -32.62
C TRP A 189 -6.45 10.67 -32.69
N VAL A 190 -6.01 11.39 -31.66
CA VAL A 190 -4.67 11.93 -31.57
C VAL A 190 -3.97 11.36 -30.33
N LEU A 191 -2.73 10.92 -30.51
CA LEU A 191 -1.81 10.60 -29.43
C LEU A 191 -0.58 11.50 -29.55
N LEU A 192 -0.33 12.30 -28.50
CA LEU A 192 0.87 13.10 -28.35
C LEU A 192 1.69 12.55 -27.19
N GLN A 193 2.97 12.29 -27.44
CA GLN A 193 3.89 11.76 -26.44
C GLN A 193 5.15 12.62 -26.36
N TYR A 194 5.57 12.90 -25.13
CA TYR A 194 6.81 13.57 -24.81
C TYR A 194 7.65 12.70 -23.87
N ASP A 195 8.84 12.30 -24.29
CA ASP A 195 9.73 11.41 -23.52
C ASP A 195 10.78 12.16 -22.68
N GLY A 196 10.72 13.50 -22.66
CA GLY A 196 11.74 14.36 -22.04
C GLY A 196 12.74 14.95 -23.03
N GLN A 197 12.79 14.45 -24.27
CA GLN A 197 13.68 14.91 -25.34
C GLN A 197 13.00 15.03 -26.69
N ASN A 198 12.01 14.18 -26.98
CA ASN A 198 11.29 14.13 -28.24
C ASN A 198 9.80 14.31 -27.99
N LEU A 199 9.19 15.13 -28.83
CA LEU A 199 7.75 15.25 -28.97
C LEU A 199 7.31 14.47 -30.21
N THR A 200 6.33 13.60 -30.07
CA THR A 200 5.77 12.81 -31.17
C THR A 200 4.27 12.96 -31.21
N VAL A 201 3.71 13.02 -32.42
CA VAL A 201 2.28 13.14 -32.67
C VAL A 201 1.87 12.02 -33.62
N ARG A 202 0.82 11.29 -33.24
CA ARG A 202 0.16 10.29 -34.07
C ARG A 202 -1.29 10.67 -34.28
N VAL A 203 -1.77 10.53 -35.52
CA VAL A 203 -3.18 10.69 -35.89
C VAL A 203 -3.67 9.35 -36.41
N ASN A 204 -4.73 8.81 -35.80
CA ASN A 204 -5.27 7.48 -36.10
C ASN A 204 -4.15 6.44 -36.23
N GLU A 205 -3.31 6.35 -35.19
CA GLU A 205 -2.14 5.47 -35.07
C GLU A 205 -0.93 5.78 -35.99
N THR A 206 -1.11 6.61 -37.02
CA THR A 206 -0.07 7.00 -37.97
C THR A 206 0.83 8.06 -37.38
N LEU A 207 2.16 7.85 -37.36
CA LEU A 207 3.13 8.85 -36.92
C LEU A 207 3.22 9.97 -37.96
N VAL A 208 2.85 11.18 -37.56
CA VAL A 208 2.82 12.36 -38.45
C VAL A 208 3.94 13.35 -38.13
N LEU A 209 4.31 13.50 -36.86
CA LEU A 209 5.36 14.43 -36.43
C LEU A 209 6.24 13.78 -35.37
N SER A 210 7.55 13.96 -35.49
CA SER A 210 8.55 13.60 -34.47
C SER A 210 9.64 14.66 -34.47
N GLN A 211 9.75 15.38 -33.36
CA GLN A 211 10.67 16.50 -33.23
C GLN A 211 11.44 16.40 -31.92
N ARG A 212 12.76 16.59 -31.98
CA ARG A 212 13.57 16.77 -30.79
C ARG A 212 13.30 18.16 -30.22
N LEU A 213 12.87 18.22 -28.97
CA LEU A 213 12.44 19.43 -28.31
C LEU A 213 12.72 19.34 -26.81
N ASP A 214 13.48 20.27 -26.26
CA ASP A 214 13.62 20.41 -24.81
C ASP A 214 12.63 21.46 -24.31
N LEU A 215 11.50 21.00 -23.77
CA LEU A 215 10.45 21.89 -23.27
C LEU A 215 10.90 22.75 -22.08
N SER A 216 11.96 22.37 -21.35
CA SER A 216 12.44 23.12 -20.19
C SER A 216 13.11 24.46 -20.55
N ILE A 217 13.55 24.60 -21.81
CA ILE A 217 14.11 25.83 -22.36
C ILE A 217 13.02 26.90 -22.54
N TYR A 218 11.81 26.48 -22.90
CA TYR A 218 10.74 27.39 -23.31
C TYR A 218 9.66 27.58 -22.23
N LEU A 219 9.49 26.61 -21.33
CA LEU A 219 8.37 26.59 -20.39
C LEU A 219 8.81 26.59 -18.93
N PRO A 220 8.01 27.20 -18.02
CA PRO A 220 8.30 27.19 -16.60
C PRO A 220 8.16 25.78 -15.99
N LYS A 221 8.65 25.62 -14.75
CA LYS A 221 8.61 24.33 -14.02
C LYS A 221 7.21 23.74 -13.87
N LYS A 222 6.18 24.58 -13.75
CA LYS A 222 4.77 24.20 -13.65
C LYS A 222 4.02 24.82 -14.80
N VAL A 223 3.27 23.99 -15.52
CA VAL A 223 2.53 24.37 -16.73
C VAL A 223 1.07 23.94 -16.62
N PHE A 224 0.22 24.62 -17.36
CA PHE A 224 -1.14 24.18 -17.65
C PHE A 224 -1.15 23.43 -18.97
N VAL A 225 -1.90 22.34 -19.04
CA VAL A 225 -2.15 21.60 -20.29
C VAL A 225 -3.62 21.74 -20.66
N GLY A 226 -3.91 21.79 -21.95
CA GLY A 226 -5.26 22.05 -22.41
C GLY A 226 -5.38 22.22 -23.91
N PHE A 227 -6.44 22.91 -24.32
CA PHE A 227 -6.74 23.21 -25.70
C PHE A 227 -6.99 24.69 -25.90
N SER A 228 -6.63 25.19 -27.08
CA SER A 228 -6.97 26.52 -27.56
C SER A 228 -7.50 26.41 -28.97
N ALA A 229 -8.42 27.27 -29.37
CA ALA A 229 -8.93 27.32 -30.73
C ALA A 229 -9.43 28.71 -31.06
N SER A 230 -9.61 28.97 -32.35
CA SER A 230 -10.21 30.21 -32.83
C SER A 230 -10.99 30.02 -34.13
N THR A 231 -11.72 31.07 -34.46
CA THR A 231 -12.45 31.28 -35.70
C THR A 231 -12.18 32.69 -36.21
N SER A 232 -12.38 32.91 -37.52
CA SER A 232 -12.31 34.22 -38.16
C SER A 232 -13.67 34.58 -38.77
N ASN A 233 -13.71 35.18 -39.97
CA ASN A 233 -14.96 35.30 -40.72
C ASN A 233 -15.38 33.95 -41.32
N GLU A 234 -14.39 33.09 -41.53
CA GLU A 234 -14.44 31.68 -41.84
C GLU A 234 -14.58 30.93 -40.52
N THR A 235 -15.71 30.28 -40.33
CA THR A 235 -16.11 29.68 -39.05
C THR A 235 -16.16 28.17 -39.13
N GLN A 236 -15.91 27.54 -37.98
CA GLN A 236 -16.00 26.10 -37.76
C GLN A 236 -16.29 25.81 -36.28
N LEU A 237 -16.78 24.60 -36.01
CA LEU A 237 -16.98 24.07 -34.66
C LEU A 237 -15.71 23.34 -34.22
N ASN A 238 -15.07 23.81 -33.15
CA ASN A 238 -13.80 23.26 -32.65
C ASN A 238 -14.05 22.38 -31.42
N CYS A 239 -14.25 21.07 -31.63
CA CYS A 239 -14.68 20.15 -30.59
C CYS A 239 -13.58 19.18 -30.14
N VAL A 240 -13.52 18.92 -28.84
CA VAL A 240 -12.78 17.79 -28.26
C VAL A 240 -13.78 16.86 -27.59
N LYS A 241 -13.90 15.62 -28.07
CA LYS A 241 -14.89 14.65 -27.59
C LYS A 241 -14.42 13.86 -26.38
N SER A 242 -13.12 13.59 -26.29
CA SER A 242 -12.51 12.89 -25.16
C SER A 242 -11.08 13.38 -24.93
N TRP A 243 -10.59 13.26 -23.69
CA TRP A 243 -9.23 13.68 -23.34
C TRP A 243 -8.69 12.89 -22.16
N GLU A 244 -7.52 12.29 -22.34
CA GLU A 244 -6.76 11.61 -21.31
C GLU A 244 -5.33 12.16 -21.30
N PHE A 245 -4.76 12.30 -20.10
CA PHE A 245 -3.40 12.76 -19.90
C PHE A 245 -2.76 11.92 -18.80
N SER A 246 -1.53 11.45 -19.03
CA SER A 246 -0.73 10.76 -18.03
C SER A 246 0.71 11.29 -18.10
N GLY A 247 1.17 11.92 -17.02
CA GLY A 247 2.54 12.41 -16.88
C GLY A 247 3.24 11.82 -15.67
N THR A 248 4.56 11.64 -15.76
CA THR A 248 5.39 11.26 -14.61
C THR A 248 5.35 12.36 -13.56
N ASP A 249 5.00 12.02 -12.33
CA ASP A 249 5.02 12.98 -11.23
C ASP A 249 6.45 13.12 -10.70
N ILE A 250 7.14 14.14 -11.21
CA ILE A 250 8.45 14.57 -10.70
C ILE A 250 8.31 15.58 -9.54
N GLY A 251 7.08 15.81 -9.09
CA GLY A 251 6.66 16.75 -8.06
C GLY A 251 6.71 16.19 -6.64
N GLY A 252 7.76 15.46 -6.30
CA GLY A 252 8.00 14.99 -4.94
C GLY A 252 8.54 16.10 -4.02
N GLU A 253 7.65 16.89 -3.41
CA GLU A 253 7.71 17.09 -1.95
C GLU A 253 6.84 16.02 -1.29
N GLY A 254 7.00 14.77 -1.73
CA GLY A 254 6.67 13.67 -0.85
C GLY A 254 7.66 13.80 0.30
N ASN A 255 7.21 14.28 1.44
CA ASN A 255 7.90 14.16 2.71
C ASN A 255 8.16 12.65 2.94
N LEU A 256 9.13 12.05 2.28
CA LEU A 256 9.62 10.70 2.57
C LEU A 256 10.03 10.60 4.05
N LEU A 257 10.24 11.75 4.71
CA LEU A 257 10.26 11.89 6.15
C LEU A 257 9.08 11.18 6.83
N TRP A 258 7.81 11.35 6.43
CA TRP A 258 6.69 10.70 7.13
C TRP A 258 6.72 9.17 6.96
N VAL A 259 7.14 8.68 5.79
CA VAL A 259 7.36 7.24 5.57
C VAL A 259 8.52 6.74 6.45
N ALA A 260 9.62 7.50 6.53
CA ALA A 260 10.72 7.20 7.43
C ALA A 260 10.29 7.22 8.91
N TRP A 261 9.45 8.17 9.33
CA TRP A 261 8.90 8.26 10.69
C TRP A 261 7.97 7.10 11.05
N ILE A 262 7.32 6.44 10.08
CA ILE A 262 6.54 5.21 10.30
C ILE A 262 7.43 3.97 10.28
N MET A 263 8.44 3.94 9.39
CA MET A 263 9.32 2.77 9.26
C MET A 263 10.30 2.62 10.44
N ILE A 264 10.75 3.72 11.06
CA ILE A 264 11.65 3.70 12.22
C ILE A 264 11.01 2.95 13.41
N PRO A 265 9.77 3.26 13.87
CA PRO A 265 9.08 2.50 14.92
C PRO A 265 8.90 1.03 14.57
N VAL A 266 8.57 0.69 13.32
CA VAL A 266 8.35 -0.69 12.88
C VAL A 266 9.65 -1.50 12.95
N VAL A 267 10.77 -0.94 12.49
CA VAL A 267 12.08 -1.59 12.58
C VAL A 267 12.50 -1.76 14.04
N ILE A 268 12.30 -0.75 14.88
CA ILE A 268 12.59 -0.84 16.33
C ILE A 268 11.74 -1.94 16.98
N LEU A 269 10.45 -2.03 16.64
CA LEU A 269 9.55 -3.06 17.17
C LEU A 269 10.00 -4.47 16.76
N VAL A 270 10.39 -4.67 15.48
CA VAL A 270 10.88 -5.96 14.99
C VAL A 270 12.19 -6.36 15.67
N LEU A 271 13.12 -5.42 15.84
CA LEU A 271 14.38 -5.66 16.57
C LEU A 271 14.11 -5.99 18.04
N PHE A 272 13.20 -5.25 18.69
CA PHE A 272 12.81 -5.50 20.07
C PHE A 272 12.17 -6.88 20.24
N MET A 273 11.24 -7.27 19.35
CA MET A 273 10.64 -8.60 19.33
C MET A 273 11.69 -9.70 19.08
N GLY A 274 12.67 -9.45 18.20
CA GLY A 274 13.79 -10.36 17.96
C GLY A 274 14.69 -10.54 19.19
N VAL A 275 14.98 -9.45 19.92
CA VAL A 275 15.73 -9.50 21.19
C VAL A 275 14.93 -10.24 22.26
N LEU A 276 13.63 -9.94 22.43
CA LEU A 276 12.78 -10.67 23.37
C LEU A 276 12.72 -12.16 23.07
N PHE A 277 12.58 -12.54 21.80
CA PHE A 277 12.58 -13.93 21.37
C PHE A 277 13.93 -14.62 21.61
N TYR A 278 15.04 -13.92 21.35
CA TYR A 278 16.38 -14.42 21.65
C TYR A 278 16.60 -14.61 23.15
N LEU A 279 16.18 -13.64 23.97
CA LEU A 279 16.24 -13.73 25.42
C LEU A 279 15.36 -14.88 25.92
N TYR A 280 14.13 -15.00 25.44
CA TYR A 280 13.21 -16.11 25.76
C TYR A 280 13.79 -17.49 25.37
N ARG A 281 14.53 -17.58 24.26
CA ARG A 281 15.23 -18.82 23.89
C ARG A 281 16.48 -19.08 24.73
N ARG A 282 17.14 -18.03 25.23
CA ARG A 282 18.36 -18.14 26.03
C ARG A 282 18.04 -18.46 27.50
N THR A 283 16.97 -17.90 28.05
CA THR A 283 16.37 -18.36 29.30
C THR A 283 15.45 -19.53 28.97
N GLY A 284 15.99 -20.76 28.95
CA GLY A 284 15.14 -21.96 28.99
C GLY A 284 14.06 -21.80 30.07
N PRO A 285 12.88 -22.43 29.92
CA PRO A 285 11.75 -22.22 30.82
C PRO A 285 12.23 -22.30 32.27
N VAL A 286 12.07 -21.19 33.00
CA VAL A 286 12.46 -21.08 34.41
C VAL A 286 11.81 -22.25 35.13
N GLU A 287 12.63 -23.19 35.56
CA GLU A 287 12.22 -24.26 36.44
C GLU A 287 11.75 -23.58 37.73
N GLU A 288 10.43 -23.45 37.91
CA GLU A 288 9.82 -22.94 39.14
C GLU A 288 10.56 -23.56 40.32
N ASP A 289 11.13 -22.72 41.18
CA ASP A 289 11.99 -23.04 42.32
C ASP A 289 11.55 -24.33 43.06
N PHE A 290 12.06 -25.48 42.59
CA PHE A 290 11.69 -26.82 43.03
C PHE A 290 12.27 -27.12 44.42
N GLU A 291 13.41 -26.50 44.75
CA GLU A 291 14.09 -26.66 46.02
C GLU A 291 13.45 -25.79 47.12
N GLY A 292 13.05 -24.56 46.81
CA GLY A 292 12.37 -23.67 47.75
C GLY A 292 11.02 -24.24 48.23
N ALA A 293 10.24 -24.83 47.33
CA ALA A 293 8.98 -25.49 47.70
C ALA A 293 9.18 -26.75 48.56
N GLN A 294 10.31 -27.47 48.40
CA GLN A 294 10.60 -28.67 49.18
C GLN A 294 11.00 -28.34 50.63
N ARG A 295 11.81 -27.28 50.83
CA ARG A 295 12.22 -26.84 52.18
C ARG A 295 11.02 -26.38 53.03
N ASN A 296 10.10 -25.62 52.44
CA ASN A 296 8.91 -25.14 53.15
C ASN A 296 7.99 -26.27 53.64
N ILE A 297 7.81 -27.33 52.84
CA ILE A 297 6.99 -28.51 53.23
C ILE A 297 7.68 -29.32 54.33
N GLU A 298 9.01 -29.47 54.26
CA GLU A 298 9.78 -30.20 55.28
C GLU A 298 9.78 -29.49 56.64
N ASP A 299 9.88 -28.16 56.65
CA ASP A 299 9.86 -27.35 57.87
C ASP A 299 8.48 -27.33 58.55
N GLU A 300 7.40 -27.39 57.77
CA GLU A 300 6.03 -27.47 58.29
C GLU A 300 5.73 -28.84 58.91
N ILE A 301 6.22 -29.93 58.30
CA ILE A 301 6.03 -31.31 58.80
C ILE A 301 6.88 -31.61 60.05
N ARG A 302 8.09 -31.02 60.15
CA ARG A 302 8.99 -31.22 61.30
C ARG A 302 8.47 -30.70 62.65
N ARG A 303 7.41 -29.90 62.66
CA ARG A 303 6.83 -29.31 63.88
C ARG A 303 5.83 -30.22 64.61
N SER A 304 5.65 -31.47 64.19
CA SER A 304 4.72 -32.42 64.81
C SER A 304 5.41 -33.66 65.38
N ASP A 305 5.01 -34.07 66.59
CA ASP A 305 5.51 -35.26 67.29
C ASP A 305 5.03 -36.60 66.67
N PHE A 306 4.09 -36.57 65.71
CA PHE A 306 3.55 -37.75 65.01
C PHE A 306 3.78 -37.70 63.49
N ALA A 307 4.88 -37.09 63.04
CA ALA A 307 5.12 -36.86 61.63
C ALA A 307 5.18 -38.16 60.79
N PRO A 308 4.45 -38.24 59.66
CA PRO A 308 4.50 -39.39 58.74
C PRO A 308 5.89 -39.55 58.12
N LYS A 309 6.34 -40.80 57.91
CA LYS A 309 7.70 -41.11 57.45
C LYS A 309 7.96 -40.57 56.03
N LYS A 310 9.08 -39.90 55.84
CA LYS A 310 9.57 -39.56 54.49
C LYS A 310 10.20 -40.79 53.83
N PHE A 311 9.66 -41.21 52.69
CA PHE A 311 10.17 -42.27 51.84
C PHE A 311 10.95 -41.71 50.65
N ARG A 312 11.90 -42.49 50.13
CA ARG A 312 12.53 -42.22 48.83
C ARG A 312 11.68 -42.78 47.70
N PHE A 313 11.75 -42.17 46.52
CA PHE A 313 11.01 -42.65 45.36
C PHE A 313 11.42 -44.07 44.97
N SER A 314 12.71 -44.41 45.10
CA SER A 314 13.22 -45.76 44.82
C SER A 314 12.59 -46.82 45.72
N GLU A 315 12.36 -46.52 47.00
CA GLU A 315 11.73 -47.44 47.96
C GLU A 315 10.28 -47.74 47.57
N LEU A 316 9.50 -46.70 47.24
CA LEU A 316 8.10 -46.87 46.83
C LEU A 316 7.96 -47.48 45.43
N LYS A 317 8.90 -47.17 44.54
CA LYS A 317 8.98 -47.82 43.23
C LYS A 317 9.23 -49.32 43.39
N GLN A 318 10.13 -49.73 44.28
CA GLN A 318 10.38 -51.14 44.57
C GLN A 318 9.16 -51.79 45.23
N ALA A 319 8.60 -51.16 46.28
CA ALA A 319 7.46 -51.67 47.03
C ALA A 319 6.23 -51.95 46.15
N THR A 320 6.01 -51.14 45.12
CA THR A 320 4.87 -51.25 44.19
C THR A 320 5.16 -52.08 42.94
N GLY A 321 6.34 -52.71 42.83
CA GLY A 321 6.75 -53.45 41.64
C GLY A 321 6.85 -52.55 40.39
N ASN A 322 7.55 -51.41 40.53
CA ASN A 322 7.66 -50.34 39.53
C ASN A 322 6.32 -49.70 39.14
N PHE A 323 5.38 -49.55 40.09
CA PHE A 323 4.02 -49.09 39.84
C PHE A 323 3.31 -49.92 38.75
N SER A 324 3.47 -51.26 38.84
CA SER A 324 2.90 -52.20 37.89
C SER A 324 1.36 -52.07 37.84
N PRO A 325 0.74 -52.12 36.64
CA PRO A 325 -0.72 -52.18 36.50
C PRO A 325 -1.36 -53.34 37.29
N LYS A 326 -0.62 -54.45 37.50
CA LYS A 326 -1.10 -55.61 38.28
C LYS A 326 -1.33 -55.28 39.76
N ASN A 327 -0.62 -54.27 40.28
CA ASN A 327 -0.73 -53.81 41.66
C ASN A 327 -1.69 -52.60 41.78
N LYS A 328 -2.38 -52.20 40.71
CA LYS A 328 -3.26 -51.03 40.76
C LYS A 328 -4.54 -51.37 41.52
N LEU A 329 -4.81 -50.62 42.58
CA LEU A 329 -6.03 -50.75 43.39
C LEU A 329 -7.17 -49.88 42.84
N GLY A 330 -6.86 -48.71 42.29
CA GLY A 330 -7.87 -47.79 41.78
C GLY A 330 -7.28 -46.54 41.13
N LYS A 331 -8.12 -45.80 40.39
CA LYS A 331 -7.75 -44.50 39.80
C LYS A 331 -8.96 -43.56 39.82
N GLY A 332 -8.76 -42.35 40.33
CA GLY A 332 -9.77 -41.28 40.37
C GLY A 332 -9.16 -39.91 40.04
N GLY A 333 -9.91 -38.83 40.29
CA GLY A 333 -9.46 -37.45 40.04
C GLY A 333 -8.18 -37.08 40.80
N PHE A 334 -8.00 -37.64 41.99
CA PHE A 334 -6.89 -37.37 42.90
C PHE A 334 -5.63 -38.22 42.64
N GLY A 335 -5.64 -39.07 41.61
CA GLY A 335 -4.50 -39.88 41.22
C GLY A 335 -4.78 -41.38 41.13
N THR A 336 -3.70 -42.17 41.16
CA THR A 336 -3.76 -43.63 41.04
C THR A 336 -3.18 -44.30 42.28
N VAL A 337 -3.89 -45.28 42.83
CA VAL A 337 -3.47 -46.00 44.04
C VAL A 337 -2.94 -47.38 43.65
N TYR A 338 -1.78 -47.74 44.19
CA TYR A 338 -1.11 -49.02 43.98
C TYR A 338 -0.95 -49.76 45.31
N LYS A 339 -1.16 -51.07 45.30
CA LYS A 339 -0.76 -51.97 46.39
C LYS A 339 0.76 -52.08 46.37
N GLY A 340 1.37 -52.03 47.54
CA GLY A 340 2.79 -52.26 47.72
C GLY A 340 3.06 -53.10 48.97
N SER A 341 4.27 -53.64 49.05
CA SER A 341 4.78 -54.30 50.24
C SER A 341 5.98 -53.53 50.76
N TRP A 342 5.92 -53.11 52.02
CA TRP A 342 7.00 -52.41 52.69
C TRP A 342 7.35 -53.11 54.00
N GLY A 343 8.54 -53.71 54.07
CA GLY A 343 8.91 -54.65 55.14
C GLY A 343 7.97 -55.87 55.12
N ASN A 344 7.36 -56.17 56.27
CA ASN A 344 6.35 -57.23 56.41
C ASN A 344 4.91 -56.69 56.38
N LYS A 345 4.69 -55.46 55.92
CA LYS A 345 3.36 -54.82 55.88
C LYS A 345 2.91 -54.54 54.44
N GLU A 346 1.62 -54.71 54.20
CA GLU A 346 0.99 -54.25 52.96
C GLU A 346 0.61 -52.76 53.09
N VAL A 347 0.89 -51.99 52.03
CA VAL A 347 0.64 -50.55 51.99
C VAL A 347 -0.10 -50.16 50.72
N ALA A 348 -0.83 -49.05 50.77
CA ALA A 348 -1.43 -48.41 49.61
C ALA A 348 -0.66 -47.13 49.26
N VAL A 349 -0.06 -47.10 48.07
CA VAL A 349 0.72 -45.96 47.57
C VAL A 349 -0.11 -45.18 46.57
N LYS A 350 -0.60 -44.01 46.98
CA LYS A 350 -1.35 -43.07 46.13
C LYS A 350 -0.37 -42.15 45.41
N ARG A 351 -0.35 -42.23 44.09
CA ARG A 351 0.42 -41.35 43.18
C ARG A 351 -0.48 -40.24 42.66
N VAL A 352 -0.25 -39.03 43.15
CA VAL A 352 -1.07 -37.85 42.85
C VAL A 352 -0.91 -37.46 41.38
N SER A 353 -2.00 -36.99 40.77
CA SER A 353 -2.03 -36.58 39.37
C SER A 353 -1.17 -35.33 39.12
N LYS A 354 -0.40 -35.30 38.03
CA LYS A 354 0.46 -34.18 37.64
C LYS A 354 -0.26 -33.04 36.89
N LYS A 355 -1.60 -33.09 36.79
CA LYS A 355 -2.35 -32.27 35.82
C LYS A 355 -2.67 -30.84 36.28
N SER A 356 -2.36 -30.43 37.51
CA SER A 356 -2.61 -29.05 37.97
C SER A 356 -1.86 -28.71 39.26
N ASN A 357 -1.78 -27.41 39.58
CA ASN A 357 -1.32 -26.89 40.88
C ASN A 357 -2.17 -27.37 42.07
N GLN A 358 -3.39 -27.85 41.80
CA GLN A 358 -4.31 -28.40 42.79
C GLN A 358 -3.76 -29.67 43.47
N GLY A 359 -3.15 -30.58 42.70
CA GLY A 359 -2.61 -31.84 43.27
C GLY A 359 -1.45 -31.61 44.26
N LYS A 360 -0.69 -30.54 44.09
CA LYS A 360 0.36 -30.14 45.05
C LYS A 360 -0.24 -29.61 46.35
N GLN A 361 -1.29 -28.80 46.26
CA GLN A 361 -2.00 -28.29 47.44
C GLN A 361 -2.70 -29.41 48.22
N GLU A 362 -3.36 -30.33 47.52
CA GLU A 362 -3.98 -31.52 48.12
C GLU A 362 -2.96 -32.42 48.81
N PHE A 363 -1.80 -32.63 48.20
CA PHE A 363 -0.71 -33.38 48.82
C PHE A 363 -0.25 -32.74 50.14
N ILE A 364 0.00 -31.42 50.14
CA ILE A 364 0.44 -30.71 51.35
C ILE A 364 -0.64 -30.83 52.44
N ALA A 365 -1.90 -30.56 52.10
CA ALA A 365 -3.02 -30.69 53.03
C ALA A 365 -3.15 -32.13 53.58
N GLU A 366 -3.04 -33.17 52.75
CA GLU A 366 -3.12 -34.56 53.23
C GLU A 366 -1.97 -34.87 54.21
N VAL A 367 -0.75 -34.41 53.95
CA VAL A 367 0.39 -34.67 54.84
C VAL A 367 0.32 -33.87 56.15
N THR A 368 -0.03 -32.59 56.11
CA THR A 368 -0.05 -31.73 57.31
C THR A 368 -1.28 -31.96 58.20
N THR A 369 -2.43 -32.27 57.61
CA THR A 369 -3.69 -32.42 58.35
C THR A 369 -3.97 -33.86 58.76
N ILE A 370 -3.80 -34.85 57.86
CA ILE A 370 -4.14 -36.26 58.13
C ILE A 370 -2.97 -36.99 58.82
N GLY A 371 -1.73 -36.56 58.59
CA GLY A 371 -0.54 -37.15 59.23
C GLY A 371 -0.63 -37.20 60.76
N ASN A 372 -1.36 -36.27 61.38
CA ASN A 372 -1.51 -36.15 62.83
C ASN A 372 -2.82 -36.77 63.38
N LEU A 373 -3.68 -37.33 62.51
CA LEU A 373 -4.97 -37.91 62.92
C LEU A 373 -4.83 -39.42 63.11
N ASN A 374 -4.93 -39.88 64.37
CA ASN A 374 -5.00 -41.30 64.70
C ASN A 374 -6.39 -41.62 65.28
N HIS A 375 -7.30 -42.05 64.42
CA HIS A 375 -8.66 -42.43 64.81
C HIS A 375 -9.02 -43.80 64.26
N LYS A 376 -9.73 -44.62 65.04
CA LYS A 376 -10.13 -46.00 64.71
C LYS A 376 -10.90 -46.16 63.39
N ASN A 377 -11.50 -45.09 62.88
CA ASN A 377 -12.29 -45.07 61.64
C ASN A 377 -11.61 -44.30 60.49
N LEU A 378 -10.31 -43.96 60.61
CA LEU A 378 -9.54 -43.29 59.56
C LEU A 378 -8.36 -44.16 59.12
N VAL A 379 -8.12 -44.26 57.81
CA VAL A 379 -6.97 -45.00 57.29
C VAL A 379 -5.70 -44.22 57.61
N LYS A 380 -4.76 -44.89 58.30
CA LYS A 380 -3.55 -44.26 58.79
C LYS A 380 -2.60 -43.89 57.63
N LEU A 381 -2.15 -42.65 57.62
CA LEU A 381 -1.05 -42.20 56.77
C LEU A 381 0.28 -42.64 57.40
N ILE A 382 0.98 -43.55 56.72
CA ILE A 382 2.29 -44.06 57.15
C ILE A 382 3.41 -43.10 56.77
N GLY A 383 3.30 -42.49 55.59
CA GLY A 383 4.39 -41.69 55.04
C GLY A 383 4.08 -41.02 53.73
N TRP A 384 5.09 -40.32 53.22
CA TRP A 384 5.00 -39.53 52.00
C TRP A 384 6.34 -39.52 51.27
N CYS A 385 6.30 -39.21 49.97
CA CYS A 385 7.49 -39.01 49.16
C CYS A 385 7.24 -37.85 48.18
N TYR A 386 8.19 -36.93 48.13
CA TYR A 386 8.27 -35.89 47.11
C TYR A 386 9.69 -35.89 46.53
N GLU A 387 9.87 -36.54 45.38
CA GLU A 387 11.14 -36.64 44.67
C GLU A 387 10.86 -36.69 43.16
N ARG A 388 11.75 -36.13 42.34
CA ARG A 388 11.67 -36.23 40.85
C ARG A 388 10.32 -35.81 40.26
N ARG A 389 9.69 -34.79 40.85
CA ARG A 389 8.34 -34.31 40.49
C ARG A 389 7.23 -35.36 40.65
N GLU A 390 7.42 -36.32 41.56
CA GLU A 390 6.42 -37.33 41.95
C GLU A 390 5.95 -37.04 43.37
N LEU A 391 4.63 -36.92 43.53
CA LEU A 391 3.95 -36.74 44.82
C LEU A 391 3.28 -38.07 45.18
N LEU A 392 3.75 -38.70 46.26
CA LEU A 392 3.33 -40.04 46.68
C LEU A 392 2.93 -40.03 48.15
N LEU A 393 1.78 -40.62 48.46
CA LEU A 393 1.30 -40.82 49.82
C LEU A 393 1.20 -42.31 50.11
N VAL A 394 1.58 -42.72 51.32
CA VAL A 394 1.66 -44.12 51.75
C VAL A 394 0.71 -44.33 52.90
N TYR A 395 -0.31 -45.15 52.69
CA TYR A 395 -1.32 -45.51 53.66
C TYR A 395 -1.21 -46.97 54.07
N GLU A 396 -1.79 -47.32 55.22
CA GLU A 396 -2.05 -48.73 55.55
C GLU A 396 -3.01 -49.34 54.53
N TYR A 397 -2.71 -50.58 54.08
CA TYR A 397 -3.58 -51.28 53.15
C TYR A 397 -4.82 -51.82 53.87
N MET A 398 -6.00 -51.54 53.32
CA MET A 398 -7.29 -52.02 53.83
C MET A 398 -7.79 -53.16 52.94
N PRO A 399 -7.70 -54.43 53.39
CA PRO A 399 -8.04 -55.59 52.56
C PRO A 399 -9.53 -55.67 52.18
N ASN A 400 -10.42 -55.05 52.97
CA ASN A 400 -11.87 -55.09 52.79
C ASN A 400 -12.46 -53.84 52.10
N GLY A 401 -11.62 -52.92 51.60
CA GLY A 401 -12.10 -51.70 50.89
C GLY A 401 -12.69 -50.61 51.78
N SER A 402 -13.32 -49.60 51.18
CA SER A 402 -14.10 -48.57 51.89
C SER A 402 -15.50 -49.08 52.26
N LEU A 403 -16.18 -48.42 53.20
CA LEU A 403 -17.55 -48.72 53.62
C LEU A 403 -18.62 -48.12 52.68
N ASP A 404 -18.26 -47.85 51.42
CA ASP A 404 -19.16 -47.21 50.43
C ASP A 404 -20.14 -48.19 49.78
#